data_AF-A0A173RSE0-F1
#
_entry.id   AF-A0A173RSE0-F1
#
_cell.length_a   1.000
_cell.length_b   1.000
_cell.length_c   1.000
_cell.angle_alpha   90.00
_cell.angle_beta   90.00
_cell.angle_gamma   90.00
#
_symmetry.space_group_name_H-M   'P 1'
#
loop_
_entity.id
_entity.type
_entity.pdbx_description
1 polymer ?
#
loop_
_entity_poly.entity_id
_entity_poly.type
_entity_poly.pdbx_seq_one_letter_code
_entity_poly.pdbx_strand_id
1 'polypeptide(L)'
;MTKKLRDYFPMLQTREAILKEINNNEKMWSTFYSWEEERQEEFLDFCTGARGVKVMYDFVSKEVLNPESIPERIDELLSLLLKQEVHLSLS
;
A
#
# COMPACT_ATOMS: atom_id res chain seq x y z
N MET A 1 12.69 12.35 18.69
CA MET A 1 12.67 12.69 17.25
C MET A 1 11.59 11.84 16.60
N THR A 2 10.56 12.46 16.04
CA THR A 2 9.46 11.77 15.36
C THR A 2 9.92 11.30 13.98
N LYS A 3 10.13 9.99 13.84
CA LYS A 3 10.51 9.35 12.57
C LYS A 3 9.36 9.48 11.57
N LYS A 4 9.66 9.88 10.33
CA LYS A 4 8.70 10.06 9.23
C LYS A 4 8.49 8.72 8.53
N LEU A 5 7.35 8.54 7.85
CA LEU A 5 6.99 7.28 7.18
C LEU A 5 8.04 6.82 6.16
N ARG A 6 8.69 7.78 5.48
CA ARG A 6 9.86 7.59 4.61
C ARG A 6 11.04 6.87 5.30
N ASP A 7 11.20 7.02 6.60
CA ASP A 7 12.28 6.38 7.37
C ASP A 7 12.03 4.88 7.58
N TYR A 8 10.77 4.43 7.42
CA TYR A 8 10.36 3.02 7.53
C TYR A 8 10.14 2.37 6.16
N PHE A 9 9.79 3.17 5.14
CA PHE A 9 9.60 2.72 3.77
C PHE A 9 10.59 3.43 2.84
N PRO A 10 11.84 2.93 2.72
CA PRO A 10 12.87 3.54 1.88
C PRO A 10 12.53 3.54 0.38
N MET A 11 11.42 2.89 -0.01
CA MET A 11 10.96 2.72 -1.39
C MET A 11 9.81 3.64 -1.81
N LEU A 12 9.51 4.73 -1.09
CA LEU A 12 8.61 5.75 -1.63
C LEU A 12 9.30 6.44 -2.81
N GLN A 13 9.09 5.89 -4.01
CA GLN A 13 9.60 6.45 -5.26
C GLN A 13 8.96 7.83 -5.46
N THR A 14 9.76 8.80 -5.92
CA THR A 14 9.23 10.12 -6.26
C THR A 14 8.44 10.03 -7.56
N ARG A 15 7.51 10.98 -7.77
CA ARG A 15 6.68 11.04 -8.99
C ARG A 15 7.55 11.03 -10.25
N GLU A 16 8.69 11.72 -10.20
CA GLU A 16 9.64 11.82 -11.29
C GLU A 16 10.35 10.49 -11.57
N ALA A 17 10.67 9.71 -10.53
CA ALA A 17 11.28 8.39 -10.69
C ALA A 17 10.30 7.40 -11.35
N ILE A 18 9.03 7.42 -10.92
CA ILE A 18 7.96 6.58 -11.49
C ILE A 18 7.70 6.96 -12.95
N LEU A 19 7.58 8.25 -13.25
CA LEU A 19 7.39 8.72 -14.62
C LEU A 19 8.58 8.37 -15.53
N LYS A 20 9.81 8.42 -15.01
CA LYS A 20 10.99 8.00 -15.75
C LYS A 20 10.97 6.51 -16.05
N GLU A 21 10.51 5.68 -15.12
CA GLU A 21 10.36 4.24 -15.32
C GLU A 21 9.28 3.92 -16.37
N ILE A 22 8.12 4.58 -16.28
CA ILE A 22 7.02 4.46 -17.25
C ILE A 22 7.50 4.86 -18.66
N ASN A 23 8.20 6.00 -18.77
CA ASN A 23 8.69 6.50 -20.06
C ASN A 23 9.80 5.63 -20.68
N ASN A 24 10.54 4.87 -19.87
CA ASN A 24 11.60 3.98 -20.36
C ASN A 24 11.07 2.60 -20.77
N ASN A 25 9.78 2.32 -20.56
CA ASN A 25 9.17 1.04 -20.91
C ASN A 25 7.94 1.26 -21.80
N GLU A 26 8.06 0.89 -23.07
CA GLU A 26 7.02 1.09 -24.10
C GLU A 26 5.64 0.53 -23.71
N LYS A 27 5.61 -0.63 -23.03
CA LYS A 27 4.37 -1.25 -22.57
C LYS A 27 3.74 -0.46 -21.41
N MET A 28 4.56 0.04 -20.48
CA MET A 28 4.07 0.88 -19.39
C MET A 28 3.60 2.24 -19.91
N TRP A 29 4.38 2.84 -20.80
CA TRP A 29 4.05 4.11 -21.46
C TRP A 29 2.70 4.03 -22.18
N SER A 30 2.55 3.07 -23.09
CA SER A 30 1.30 2.90 -23.86
C SER A 30 0.09 2.66 -22.95
N THR A 31 0.26 1.91 -21.88
CA THR A 31 -0.82 1.63 -20.92
C THR A 31 -1.18 2.88 -20.11
N PHE A 32 -0.17 3.54 -19.54
CA PHE A 32 -0.35 4.71 -18.68
C PHE A 32 -0.96 5.90 -19.43
N TYR A 33 -0.45 6.19 -20.63
CA TYR A 33 -0.97 7.28 -21.47
C TYR A 33 -2.27 6.93 -22.21
N SER A 34 -2.73 5.67 -22.16
CA SER A 34 -4.07 5.30 -22.62
C SER A 34 -5.17 5.63 -21.61
N TRP A 35 -4.81 5.88 -20.35
CA TRP A 35 -5.78 6.21 -19.29
C TRP A 35 -6.13 7.70 -19.30
N GLU A 36 -7.30 8.02 -18.74
CA GLU A 36 -7.69 9.40 -18.43
C GLU A 36 -6.74 10.02 -17.39
N GLU A 37 -6.57 11.34 -17.46
CA GLU A 37 -5.64 12.10 -16.61
C GLU A 37 -5.90 11.86 -15.11
N GLU A 38 -7.16 11.80 -14.68
CA GLU A 38 -7.53 11.49 -13.29
C GLU A 38 -6.99 10.13 -12.81
N ARG A 39 -7.00 9.10 -13.67
CA ARG A 39 -6.47 7.76 -13.34
C ARG A 39 -4.95 7.75 -13.33
N GLN A 40 -4.31 8.53 -14.19
CA GLN A 40 -2.86 8.71 -14.19
C GLN A 40 -2.40 9.37 -12.88
N GLU A 41 -3.10 10.42 -12.44
CA GLU A 41 -2.82 11.07 -11.16
C GLU A 41 -3.07 10.15 -9.96
N GLU A 42 -4.17 9.40 -9.98
CA GLU A 42 -4.48 8.44 -8.92
C GLU A 42 -3.41 7.35 -8.80
N PHE A 43 -2.93 6.83 -9.93
CA PHE A 43 -1.83 5.86 -9.96
C PHE A 43 -0.53 6.44 -9.38
N LEU A 44 -0.15 7.66 -9.80
CA LEU A 44 1.04 8.33 -9.29
C LEU A 44 0.93 8.62 -7.78
N ASP A 45 -0.25 8.99 -7.30
CA ASP A 45 -0.50 9.22 -5.88
C ASP A 45 -0.42 7.92 -5.06
N PHE A 46 -0.83 6.78 -5.61
CA PHE A 46 -0.62 5.47 -4.99
C PHE A 46 0.86 5.11 -4.91
N CYS A 47 1.60 5.22 -6.01
CA CYS A 47 3.00 4.84 -6.07
C CYS A 47 3.91 5.76 -5.22
N THR A 48 3.55 7.03 -5.07
CA THR A 48 4.27 7.99 -4.21
C THR A 48 3.84 7.91 -2.75
N GLY A 49 2.83 7.10 -2.42
CA GLY A 49 2.26 6.99 -1.07
C GLY A 49 1.50 8.23 -0.60
N ALA A 50 1.18 9.16 -1.49
CA ALA A 50 0.34 10.34 -1.22
C ALA A 50 -1.13 9.94 -1.00
N ARG A 51 -1.57 8.85 -1.67
CA ARG A 51 -2.81 8.13 -1.35
C ARG A 51 -2.44 6.71 -0.92
N GLY A 52 -2.91 6.29 0.25
CA GLY A 52 -2.87 4.87 0.62
C GLY A 52 -3.71 4.07 -0.38
N VAL A 53 -3.28 2.85 -0.73
CA VAL A 53 -4.05 1.93 -1.58
C VAL A 53 -5.40 1.66 -0.91
N LYS A 54 -6.43 2.41 -1.32
CA LYS A 54 -7.78 2.33 -0.74
C LYS A 54 -8.39 0.94 -0.93
N VAL A 55 -7.90 0.20 -1.93
CA VAL A 55 -8.26 -1.20 -2.23
C VAL A 55 -7.96 -2.14 -1.06
N MET A 56 -6.87 -1.92 -0.30
CA MET A 56 -6.62 -2.75 0.88
C MET A 56 -7.63 -2.45 1.99
N TYR A 57 -8.07 -1.20 2.13
CA TYR A 57 -8.88 -0.71 3.26
C TYR A 57 -10.38 -1.03 3.21
N ASP A 58 -10.95 -1.45 2.07
CA ASP A 58 -12.41 -1.37 1.93
C ASP A 58 -13.20 -2.67 2.13
N PHE A 59 -12.60 -3.84 1.87
CA PHE A 59 -13.27 -5.14 2.02
C PHE A 59 -12.41 -6.16 2.78
N VAL A 60 -11.21 -6.47 2.27
CA VAL A 60 -10.36 -7.51 2.87
C VAL A 60 -9.84 -7.09 4.24
N SER A 61 -9.32 -5.87 4.38
CA SER A 61 -8.85 -5.39 5.69
C SER A 61 -9.97 -5.17 6.70
N LYS A 62 -11.19 -4.81 6.30
CA LYS A 62 -12.30 -4.72 7.27
C LYS A 62 -12.65 -6.09 7.81
N GLU A 63 -12.61 -7.15 6.99
CA GLU A 63 -12.88 -8.52 7.46
C GLU A 63 -11.70 -9.18 8.16
N VAL A 64 -10.46 -8.83 7.79
CA VAL A 64 -9.24 -9.41 8.36
C VAL A 64 -8.78 -8.64 9.59
N LEU A 65 -8.99 -7.32 9.65
CA LEU A 65 -8.58 -6.43 10.75
C LEU A 65 -9.73 -6.05 11.68
N ASN A 66 -10.93 -6.63 11.53
CA ASN A 66 -12.00 -6.45 12.50
C ASN A 66 -11.80 -7.44 13.66
N PRO A 67 -11.39 -6.97 14.86
CA PRO A 67 -11.18 -7.83 16.01
C PRO A 67 -12.47 -8.49 16.51
N GLU A 68 -13.64 -7.94 16.16
CA GLU A 68 -14.96 -8.48 16.51
C GLU A 68 -15.47 -9.55 15.53
N SER A 69 -14.81 -9.72 14.38
CA SER A 69 -15.19 -10.73 13.37
C SER A 69 -14.56 -12.08 13.71
N ILE A 70 -13.23 -12.18 13.56
CA ILE A 70 -12.44 -13.38 13.86
C ILE A 70 -11.06 -12.91 14.38
N PRO A 71 -10.87 -12.84 15.70
CA PRO A 71 -9.64 -12.34 16.34
C PRO A 71 -8.37 -13.03 15.83
N GLU A 72 -8.45 -14.32 15.55
CA GLU A 72 -7.33 -15.17 15.13
C GLU A 72 -6.71 -14.73 13.79
N ARG A 73 -7.48 -14.04 12.93
CA ARG A 73 -6.98 -13.53 11.65
C ARG A 73 -5.97 -12.40 11.83
N ILE A 74 -6.17 -11.57 12.85
CA ILE A 74 -5.24 -10.47 13.16
C ILE A 74 -3.96 -11.04 13.76
N ASP A 75 -4.10 -12.00 14.67
CA ASP A 75 -2.97 -12.74 15.25
C ASP A 75 -2.12 -13.41 14.18
N GLU A 76 -2.76 -14.12 13.24
CA GLU A 76 -2.07 -14.80 12.14
C GLU A 76 -1.38 -13.80 11.20
N LEU A 77 -2.07 -12.72 10.84
CA LEU A 77 -1.49 -11.67 10.00
C LEU A 77 -0.27 -11.00 10.66
N LEU A 78 -0.40 -10.62 11.93
CA LEU A 78 0.71 -10.02 12.69
C LEU A 78 1.86 -11.01 12.84
N SER A 79 1.54 -12.29 13.06
CA SER A 79 2.54 -13.34 13.20
C SER A 79 3.34 -13.55 11.90
N LEU A 80 2.66 -13.51 10.76
CA LEU A 80 3.28 -13.61 9.44
C LEU A 80 4.15 -12.38 9.11
N LEU A 81 3.66 -11.17 9.41
CA LEU A 81 4.38 -9.92 9.14
C LEU A 81 5.63 -9.77 10.02
N LEU A 82 5.52 -10.13 11.30
CA LEU A 82 6.59 -10.00 12.29
C LEU A 82 7.50 -11.24 12.34
N LYS A 83 7.11 -12.34 11.68
CA LYS A 83 7.78 -13.65 11.72
C LYS A 83 7.96 -14.17 13.15
N GLN A 84 7.01 -13.86 14.02
CA GLN A 84 6.98 -14.26 15.42
C GLN A 84 5.53 -14.49 15.80
N GLU A 85 5.23 -15.56 16.54
CA GLU A 85 3.88 -15.83 17.04
C GLU A 85 3.41 -14.69 17.98
N VAL A 86 2.26 -14.09 17.65
CA VAL A 86 1.65 -12.98 18.37
C VAL A 86 0.18 -13.30 18.62
N HIS A 87 -0.25 -13.06 19.87
CA HIS A 87 -1.65 -13.14 20.27
C HIS A 87 -2.11 -11.83 20.87
N LEU A 88 -3.20 -11.27 20.34
CA LEU A 88 -3.83 -10.07 20.88
C LEU A 88 -4.77 -10.46 22.03
N SER A 89 -4.48 -9.98 23.24
CA SER A 89 -5.44 -10.04 24.34
C SER A 89 -6.39 -8.84 24.25
N LEU A 90 -7.64 -9.07 23.86
CA LEU A 90 -8.70 -8.06 24.00
C LEU A 90 -9.14 -8.04 25.48
N SER A 91 -8.87 -6.92 26.17
CA SER A 91 -9.24 -6.67 27.58
C SER A 91 -10.44 -5.74 27.69
#